data_AF-A0A9E2M3C2-F1
#
_entry.id   AF-A0A9E2M3C2-F1
#
_cell.length_a   1.000
_cell.length_b   1.000
_cell.length_c   1.000
_cell.angle_alpha   90.00
_cell.angle_beta   90.00
_cell.angle_gamma   90.00
#
_symmetry.space_group_name_H-M   'P 1'
#
loop_
_entity.id
_entity.type
_entity.pdbx_description
1 polymer ?
#
loop_
_entity_poly.entity_id
_entity_poly.type
_entity_poly.pdbx_seq_one_letter_code
_entity_poly.pdbx_strand_id
1 'polypeptide(L)'
;MFIEYRRGMLEKSMVPEDLPVKVWRGAEIPTDVQMAVAEEDLLNLCGVYGDEDVGSPVEYDQLKLVLAGDTVEITVFNRGITLIFSDDERVRRIHRVLCKLDKAGTG
;
A
#
# COMPACT_ATOMS: atom_id res chain seq x y z
N MET A 1 11.13 10.61 -7.19
CA MET A 1 10.30 9.52 -6.62
C MET A 1 8.90 9.62 -7.22
N PHE A 2 8.27 8.48 -7.43
CA PHE A 2 6.88 8.36 -7.89
C PHE A 2 6.17 7.34 -6.99
N ILE A 3 4.93 7.64 -6.61
CA ILE A 3 4.08 6.75 -5.82
C ILE A 3 2.75 6.60 -6.53
N GLU A 4 2.33 5.36 -6.72
CA GLU A 4 0.98 4.99 -7.11
C GLU A 4 0.40 4.10 -6.02
N TYR A 5 -0.75 4.46 -5.49
CA TYR A 5 -1.42 3.74 -4.42
C TYR A 5 -2.88 3.55 -4.76
N ARG A 6 -3.30 2.29 -4.78
CA ARG A 6 -4.65 1.85 -5.05
C ARG A 6 -5.17 1.14 -3.82
N ARG A 7 -6.39 1.48 -3.41
CA ARG A 7 -7.04 0.86 -2.26
C ARG A 7 -8.54 0.75 -2.46
N GLY A 8 -9.12 -0.32 -1.95
CA GLY A 8 -10.56 -0.44 -1.77
C GLY A 8 -10.99 -1.84 -1.39
N MET A 9 -12.29 -2.09 -1.52
CA MET A 9 -12.89 -3.40 -1.32
C MET A 9 -13.17 -4.03 -2.68
N LEU A 10 -12.63 -5.24 -2.91
CA LEU A 10 -12.89 -6.02 -4.11
C LEU A 10 -14.08 -6.94 -3.88
N GLU A 11 -15.16 -6.67 -4.59
CA GLU A 11 -16.28 -7.59 -4.75
C GLU A 11 -15.93 -8.70 -5.74
N LYS A 12 -16.66 -9.82 -5.70
CA LYS A 12 -16.37 -11.02 -6.51
C LYS A 12 -16.28 -10.78 -8.03
N SER A 13 -16.94 -9.74 -8.56
CA SER A 13 -16.89 -9.38 -9.99
C SER A 13 -15.90 -8.26 -10.32
N MET A 14 -15.25 -7.65 -9.32
CA MET A 14 -14.32 -6.55 -9.52
C MET A 14 -12.91 -7.07 -9.75
N VAL A 15 -12.14 -6.34 -10.55
CA VAL A 15 -10.70 -6.49 -10.66
C VAL A 15 -10.00 -5.32 -9.95
N PRO A 16 -8.73 -5.47 -9.53
CA PRO A 16 -7.97 -4.37 -8.94
C PRO A 16 -8.04 -3.07 -9.76
N GLU A 17 -8.06 -3.16 -11.09
CA GLU A 17 -8.12 -2.00 -12.00
C GLU A 17 -9.38 -1.15 -11.85
N ASP A 18 -10.46 -1.71 -11.29
CA ASP A 18 -11.70 -0.99 -11.03
C ASP A 18 -11.58 -0.05 -9.81
N LEU A 19 -10.55 -0.23 -8.97
CA LEU A 19 -10.35 0.57 -7.77
C LEU A 19 -9.70 1.93 -8.10
N PRO A 20 -10.08 3.00 -7.38
CA PRO A 20 -9.46 4.30 -7.55
C PRO A 20 -7.97 4.24 -7.23
N VAL A 21 -7.20 4.95 -8.04
CA VAL A 21 -5.75 5.07 -7.89
C VAL A 21 -5.37 6.50 -7.57
N LYS A 22 -4.50 6.67 -6.57
CA LYS A 22 -3.90 7.95 -6.21
C LYS A 22 -2.44 7.96 -6.64
N VAL A 23 -2.00 9.06 -7.23
CA VAL A 23 -0.66 9.19 -7.80
C VAL A 23 -0.02 10.47 -7.27
N TRP A 24 1.24 10.36 -6.83
CA TRP A 24 2.06 11.50 -6.42
C TRP A 24 3.41 11.46 -7.13
N ARG A 25 3.90 12.64 -7.55
CA ARG A 25 5.15 12.76 -8.30
C ARG A 25 6.07 13.80 -7.70
N GLY A 26 7.33 13.42 -7.47
CA GLY A 26 8.37 14.33 -7.05
C GLY A 26 7.97 15.17 -5.82
N ALA A 27 7.85 16.49 -6.01
CA ALA A 27 7.53 17.43 -4.95
C ALA A 27 6.08 17.33 -4.41
N GLU A 28 5.18 16.63 -5.11
CA GLU A 28 3.80 16.39 -4.64
C GLU A 28 3.75 15.36 -3.52
N ILE A 29 4.79 14.53 -3.38
CA ILE A 29 4.83 13.50 -2.33
C ILE A 29 5.12 14.19 -1.00
N PRO A 30 4.24 14.09 0.01
CA PRO A 30 4.48 14.71 1.30
C PRO A 30 5.79 14.25 1.94
N THR A 31 6.51 15.17 2.57
CA THR A 31 7.81 14.88 3.20
C THR A 31 7.72 13.75 4.23
N ASP A 32 6.62 13.70 4.99
CA ASP A 32 6.43 12.68 6.03
C ASP A 32 6.13 11.28 5.45
N VAL A 33 5.64 11.20 4.21
CA VAL A 33 5.52 9.95 3.44
C VAL A 33 6.89 9.52 2.94
N GLN A 34 7.68 10.44 2.37
CA GLN A 34 9.04 10.13 1.90
C GLN A 34 9.93 9.60 3.03
N MET A 35 9.88 10.26 4.19
CA MET A 35 10.60 9.82 5.38
C MET A 35 10.14 8.43 5.82
N ALA A 36 8.83 8.20 5.89
CA ALA A 36 8.31 6.91 6.33
C ALA A 36 8.69 5.77 5.37
N VAL A 37 8.70 6.01 4.05
CA VAL A 37 9.18 5.00 3.07
C VAL A 37 10.64 4.60 3.34
N ALA A 38 11.50 5.56 3.69
CA ALA A 38 12.90 5.30 4.01
C ALA A 38 13.08 4.62 5.38
N GLU A 39 12.42 5.14 6.42
CA GLU A 39 12.47 4.60 7.80
C GLU A 39 11.94 3.17 7.89
N GLU A 40 10.85 2.89 7.16
CA GLU A 40 10.20 1.58 7.13
C GLU A 40 10.78 0.68 6.01
N ASP A 41 11.83 1.11 5.32
CA ASP A 41 12.57 0.34 4.30
C ASP A 41 11.67 -0.31 3.24
N LEU A 42 10.64 0.40 2.79
CA LEU A 42 9.63 -0.17 1.88
C LEU A 42 10.21 -0.61 0.54
N LEU A 43 11.35 -0.03 0.13
CA LEU A 43 12.00 -0.41 -1.12
C LEU A 43 12.51 -1.86 -1.10
N ASN A 44 12.67 -2.46 0.08
CA ASN A 44 13.06 -3.86 0.25
C ASN A 44 11.88 -4.79 0.57
N LEU A 45 10.64 -4.29 0.53
CA LEU A 45 9.44 -5.05 0.90
C LEU A 45 8.57 -5.47 -0.29
N CYS A 46 9.14 -5.56 -1.49
CA CYS A 46 8.43 -6.06 -2.68
C CYS A 46 7.74 -7.41 -2.39
N GLY A 47 6.50 -7.58 -2.83
CA GLY A 47 5.77 -8.84 -2.72
C GLY A 47 4.29 -8.71 -2.37
N VAL A 48 3.68 -9.86 -2.10
CA VAL A 48 2.28 -10.01 -1.72
C VAL A 48 2.18 -10.40 -0.26
N TYR A 49 1.30 -9.71 0.49
CA TYR A 49 1.12 -9.88 1.92
C TYR A 49 -0.35 -10.05 2.28
N GLY A 50 -0.60 -10.66 3.43
CA GLY A 50 -1.95 -11.02 3.85
C GLY A 50 -2.49 -12.22 3.07
N ASP A 51 -3.80 -12.42 3.18
CA ASP A 51 -4.49 -13.58 2.61
C ASP A 51 -5.75 -13.09 1.91
N GLU A 52 -5.94 -13.45 0.64
CA GLU A 52 -7.11 -13.03 -0.16
C GLU A 52 -8.38 -13.80 0.21
N ASP A 53 -8.27 -14.96 0.86
CA ASP A 53 -9.39 -15.87 1.14
C ASP A 53 -10.11 -15.59 2.47
N VAL A 54 -9.56 -14.72 3.33
CA VAL A 54 -10.04 -14.53 4.72
C VAL A 54 -11.08 -13.40 4.90
N GLY A 55 -11.58 -12.81 3.81
CA GLY A 55 -12.54 -11.69 3.86
C GLY A 55 -13.42 -11.58 2.61
N SER A 56 -14.66 -11.13 2.78
CA SER A 56 -15.58 -10.83 1.67
C SER A 56 -16.45 -9.61 2.01
N PRO A 57 -16.36 -8.50 1.25
CA PRO A 57 -15.43 -8.26 0.14
C PRO A 57 -13.96 -8.24 0.61
N VAL A 58 -13.04 -8.49 -0.33
CA VAL A 58 -11.60 -8.55 -0.02
C VAL A 58 -11.06 -7.13 0.12
N GLU A 59 -10.45 -6.78 1.25
CA GLU A 59 -9.72 -5.51 1.34
C GLU A 59 -8.44 -5.62 0.50
N TYR A 60 -8.23 -4.68 -0.42
CA TYR A 60 -7.10 -4.66 -1.33
C TYR A 60 -6.33 -3.35 -1.21
N ASP A 61 -5.03 -3.45 -1.02
CA ASP A 61 -4.07 -2.36 -1.12
C ASP A 61 -2.99 -2.75 -2.13
N GLN A 62 -2.66 -1.85 -3.06
CA GLN A 62 -1.50 -1.98 -3.93
C GLN A 62 -0.72 -0.68 -3.93
N LEU A 63 0.57 -0.79 -3.62
CA LEU A 63 1.51 0.31 -3.60
C LEU A 63 2.62 0.03 -4.61
N LYS A 64 2.82 0.98 -5.52
CA LYS A 64 3.94 1.01 -6.45
C LYS A 64 4.81 2.22 -6.16
N LEU A 65 6.09 1.96 -5.88
CA LEU A 65 7.10 2.97 -5.61
C LEU A 65 8.14 2.93 -6.72
N VAL A 66 8.51 4.09 -7.24
CA VAL A 66 9.65 4.22 -8.16
C VAL A 66 10.64 5.25 -7.63
N LEU A 67 11.87 4.82 -7.38
CA LEU A 67 12.96 5.69 -6.91
C LEU A 67 14.25 5.38 -7.70
N ALA A 68 14.85 6.42 -8.29
CA ALA A 68 16.13 6.34 -9.00
C ALA A 68 16.24 5.23 -10.09
N GLY A 69 15.11 4.75 -10.61
CA GLY A 69 15.06 3.67 -11.61
C GLY A 69 14.60 2.32 -11.05
N ASP A 70 14.67 2.13 -9.73
CA ASP A 70 14.16 0.94 -9.07
C ASP A 70 12.65 1.04 -8.89
N THR A 71 11.95 -0.06 -9.15
CA THR A 71 10.49 -0.19 -8.99
C THR A 71 10.18 -1.27 -7.99
N VAL A 72 9.33 -0.95 -7.02
CA VAL A 72 8.88 -1.85 -5.96
C VAL A 72 7.37 -1.86 -5.95
N GLU A 73 6.81 -3.07 -6.01
CA GLU A 73 5.37 -3.29 -5.97
C GLU A 73 5.03 -4.15 -4.75
N ILE A 74 4.07 -3.66 -3.97
CA ILE A 74 3.61 -4.27 -2.73
C ILE A 74 2.10 -4.41 -2.83
N THR A 75 1.60 -5.63 -2.68
CA THR A 75 0.16 -5.90 -2.58
C THR A 75 -0.15 -6.41 -1.18
N VAL A 76 -1.20 -5.91 -0.56
CA VAL A 76 -1.69 -6.39 0.72
C VAL A 76 -3.17 -6.73 0.60
N PHE A 77 -3.51 -7.97 0.91
CA PHE A 77 -4.89 -8.44 1.02
C PHE A 77 -5.33 -8.45 2.47
N ASN A 78 -6.60 -8.10 2.72
CA ASN A 78 -7.23 -8.16 4.03
C ASN A 78 -6.34 -7.56 5.12
N ARG A 79 -5.79 -6.36 4.87
CA ARG A 79 -4.78 -5.69 5.70
C ARG A 79 -5.23 -5.58 7.15
N GLY A 80 -6.48 -5.20 7.40
CA GLY A 80 -7.05 -5.10 8.75
C GLY A 80 -7.05 -6.44 9.49
N ILE A 81 -7.49 -7.52 8.84
CA ILE A 81 -7.47 -8.88 9.39
C ILE A 81 -6.03 -9.32 9.65
N THR A 82 -5.15 -9.12 8.67
CA THR A 82 -3.73 -9.46 8.77
C THR A 82 -3.06 -8.77 9.95
N LEU A 83 -3.33 -7.49 10.19
CA LEU A 83 -2.76 -6.75 11.33
C LEU A 83 -3.25 -7.23 12.70
N ILE A 84 -4.47 -7.78 12.78
CA ILE A 84 -5.05 -8.29 14.03
C ILE A 84 -4.52 -9.70 14.34
N PHE A 85 -4.43 -10.55 13.31
CA PHE A 85 -4.16 -11.98 13.48
C PHE A 85 -2.73 -12.42 13.15
N SER A 86 -1.92 -11.53 12.56
CA SER A 86 -0.51 -11.79 12.24
C SER A 86 0.43 -10.85 13.01
N ASP A 87 1.58 -11.38 13.42
CA ASP A 87 2.69 -10.61 13.98
C ASP A 87 3.75 -10.26 12.92
N ASP A 88 3.37 -10.28 11.63
CA ASP A 88 4.28 -9.93 10.53
C ASP A 88 4.63 -8.44 10.58
N GLU A 89 5.84 -8.15 11.08
CA GLU A 89 6.34 -6.78 11.16
C GLU A 89 6.37 -6.10 9.79
N ARG A 90 6.60 -6.83 8.68
CA ARG A 90 6.58 -6.22 7.33
C ARG A 90 5.23 -5.59 7.03
N VAL A 91 4.13 -6.24 7.42
CA VAL A 91 2.78 -5.70 7.25
C VAL A 91 2.55 -4.46 8.10
N ARG A 92 3.10 -4.41 9.32
CA ARG A 92 3.03 -3.20 10.18
C ARG A 92 3.80 -2.03 9.59
N ARG A 93 5.00 -2.29 9.07
CA ARG A 93 5.85 -1.29 8.37
C ARG A 93 5.12 -0.71 7.15
N ILE A 94 4.58 -1.60 6.29
CA ILE A 94 3.74 -1.20 5.15
C ILE A 94 2.55 -0.36 5.62
N HIS A 95 1.81 -0.85 6.62
CA HIS A 95 0.63 -0.16 7.17
C HIS A 95 0.93 1.26 7.66
N ARG A 96 2.06 1.48 8.33
CA ARG A 96 2.46 2.82 8.81
C ARG A 96 2.62 3.82 7.66
N VAL A 97 3.17 3.39 6.53
CA VAL A 97 3.26 4.23 5.32
C VAL A 97 1.91 4.41 4.64
N LEU A 98 1.13 3.33 4.48
CA LEU A 98 -0.19 3.39 3.83
C LEU A 98 -1.15 4.34 4.57
N CYS A 99 -1.12 4.36 5.91
CA CYS A 99 -1.88 5.32 6.73
C CYS A 99 -1.52 6.79 6.46
N LYS A 100 -0.27 7.07 6.08
CA LYS A 100 0.16 8.44 5.71
C LYS A 100 -0.34 8.80 4.32
N LEU A 101 -0.27 7.88 3.37
CA LEU A 101 -0.82 8.05 2.02
C LEU A 101 -2.34 8.25 2.02
N ASP A 102 -3.07 7.53 2.88
CA ASP A 102 -4.51 7.71 3.05
C ASP A 102 -4.85 9.17 3.44
N LYS A 103 -4.09 9.75 4.40
CA LYS A 103 -4.25 11.14 4.85
C LYS A 103 -3.82 12.16 3.79
N ALA A 104 -2.77 11.86 3.03
CA ALA A 104 -2.28 12.72 1.96
C ALA A 104 -3.26 12.85 0.79
N GLY A 105 -4.07 11.81 0.56
CA GLY A 105 -5.03 11.74 -0.54
C GLY A 105 -6.44 12.18 -0.18
N THR A 106 -6.67 12.82 0.96
CA THR A 106 -7.98 13.33 1.41
C THR A 106 -8.07 14.86 1.38
N GLY A 107 -7.33 15.50 0.46
CA GLY A 107 -7.37 16.95 0.22
C GLY A 107 -8.36 17.36 -0.87
#